data_AF-A0A2V6Y0L3-F1
#
_entry.id   AF-A0A2V6Y0L3-F1
#
_cell.length_a   1.000
_cell.length_b   1.000
_cell.length_c   1.000
_cell.angle_alpha   90.00
_cell.angle_beta   90.00
_cell.angle_gamma   90.00
#
_symmetry.space_group_name_H-M   'P 1'
#
loop_
_entity.id
_entity.type
_entity.pdbx_description
1 polymer ?
#
loop_
_entity_poly.entity_id
_entity_poly.type
_entity_poly.pdbx_seq_one_letter_code
_entity_poly.pdbx_strand_id
1 'polypeptide(L)' 'MSELQRGREAETTAFARFLADLPEKGGLGCVDALNLDGDPSTQLVVKLPGLELSLPGGWAGPNALVVTPGKR' A
#
# COMPACT_ATOMS: atom_id res chain seq x y z
N MET A 1 -13.63 7.69 21.71
CA MET A 1 -13.42 6.88 20.49
C MET A 1 -12.80 7.82 19.48
N SER A 2 -11.47 7.96 19.50
CA SER A 2 -10.74 8.95 18.71
C SER A 2 -10.84 8.63 17.23
N GLU A 3 -11.05 9.67 16.42
CA GLU A 3 -10.93 9.65 14.97
C GLU A 3 -9.58 9.02 14.58
N LEU A 4 -9.59 7.75 14.19
CA LEU A 4 -8.56 7.24 13.30
C LEU A 4 -8.60 8.15 12.07
N GLN A 5 -7.46 8.76 11.76
CA GLN A 5 -7.25 9.60 10.59
C GLN A 5 -7.92 8.96 9.37
N ARG A 6 -9.05 9.53 8.92
CA ARG A 6 -9.61 9.25 7.61
C ARG A 6 -8.56 9.71 6.60
N GLY A 7 -7.71 8.79 6.15
CA GLY A 7 -6.95 9.00 4.93
C GLY A 7 -7.95 9.43 3.85
N ARG A 8 -7.61 10.47 3.07
CA ARG A 8 -8.47 10.83 1.94
C ARG A 8 -8.48 9.64 1.00
N GLU A 9 -9.67 9.22 0.57
CA GLU A 9 -9.81 8.25 -0.52
C GLU A 9 -8.98 8.75 -1.70
N ALA A 10 -8.03 7.93 -2.14
CA ALA A 10 -7.28 8.21 -3.35
C ALA A 10 -8.14 7.76 -4.53
N GLU A 11 -8.51 8.69 -5.41
CA GLU A 11 -9.19 8.34 -6.65
C GLU A 11 -8.26 7.49 -7.53
N THR A 12 -8.78 6.40 -8.09
CA THR A 12 -7.99 5.37 -8.77
C THR A 12 -7.15 5.92 -9.93
N THR A 13 -7.68 6.86 -10.71
CA THR A 13 -6.95 7.48 -11.82
C THR A 13 -5.82 8.36 -11.31
N ALA A 14 -6.05 9.14 -10.25
CA ALA A 14 -5.02 9.94 -9.61
C ALA A 14 -3.91 9.05 -9.04
N PHE A 15 -4.26 7.91 -8.43
CA PHE A 15 -3.27 6.95 -7.94
C PHE A 15 -2.49 6.30 -9.08
N ALA A 16 -3.15 5.90 -10.16
CA ALA A 16 -2.48 5.36 -11.35
C ALA A 16 -1.51 6.37 -11.98
N ARG A 17 -1.87 7.66 -12.04
CA ARG A 17 -0.96 8.72 -12.52
C ARG A 17 0.26 8.85 -11.62
N PHE A 18 0.08 8.85 -10.30
CA PHE A 18 1.20 8.85 -9.36
C PHE A 18 2.13 7.64 -9.55
N LEU A 19 1.57 6.44 -9.76
CA LEU A 19 2.37 5.25 -10.03
C LEU A 19 3.16 5.39 -11.33
N ALA A 20 2.55 5.92 -12.39
CA ALA A 20 3.15 6.03 -13.73
C ALA A 20 4.14 7.20 -13.87
N ASP A 21 3.92 8.31 -13.16
CA ASP A 21 4.80 9.48 -13.24
C ASP A 21 6.22 9.14 -12.78
N LEU A 22 7.21 9.77 -13.40
CA LEU A 22 8.62 9.54 -13.07
C LEU A 22 8.97 10.08 -11.67
N PRO A 23 10.03 9.56 -11.03
CA PRO A 23 10.51 10.08 -9.75
C PRO A 23 10.81 11.59 -9.75
N GLU A 24 11.26 12.17 -10.86
CA GLU A 24 11.51 13.63 -10.91
C GLU A 24 10.23 14.47 -10.82
N LYS A 25 9.07 13.87 -11.07
CA LYS A 25 7.73 14.46 -10.90
C LYS A 25 7.05 14.03 -9.59
N GLY A 26 7.77 13.27 -8.75
CA GLY A 26 7.25 12.73 -7.49
C GLY A 26 6.45 11.44 -7.63
N GLY A 27 6.50 10.75 -8.77
CA GLY A 27 5.87 9.43 -8.95
C GLY A 27 6.82 8.26 -8.73
N LEU A 28 6.38 7.04 -9.10
CA LEU A 28 7.16 5.80 -8.89
C LEU A 28 7.74 5.18 -10.18
N GLY A 29 7.40 5.71 -11.36
CA GLY A 29 7.87 5.21 -12.64
C GLY A 29 7.43 3.79 -12.98
N CYS A 30 6.29 3.35 -12.44
CA CYS A 30 5.72 2.03 -12.75
C CYS A 30 5.25 1.98 -14.21
N VAL A 31 5.70 0.95 -14.94
CA VAL A 31 5.22 0.66 -16.30
C VAL A 31 3.89 -0.09 -16.25
N ASP A 32 3.80 -1.08 -15.35
CA ASP A 32 2.62 -1.90 -15.13
C ASP A 32 2.25 -1.89 -13.64
N ALA A 33 0.95 -1.82 -13.35
CA ALA A 33 0.43 -1.88 -12.00
C ALA A 33 -0.97 -2.53 -11.99
N LEU A 34 -1.29 -3.22 -10.90
CA LEU A 34 -2.60 -3.81 -10.64
C LEU A 34 -3.12 -3.32 -9.29
N ASN A 35 -4.39 -2.91 -9.24
CA ASN A 35 -5.05 -2.55 -8.00
C ASN A 35 -5.49 -3.80 -7.23
N LEU A 36 -5.19 -3.87 -5.93
CA LEU A 36 -5.66 -4.91 -5.03
C LEU A 36 -6.87 -4.43 -4.22
N ASP A 37 -7.32 -5.23 -3.25
CA ASP A 37 -8.42 -4.86 -2.36
C ASP A 37 -8.10 -3.60 -1.56
N GLY A 38 -9.06 -2.67 -1.53
CA GLY A 38 -8.90 -1.31 -1.02
C GLY A 38 -9.70 -1.07 0.27
N ASP A 39 -10.11 0.19 0.50
CA ASP A 39 -11.05 0.55 1.57
C ASP A 39 -10.57 0.03 2.96
N PRO A 40 -11.42 -0.27 3.96
CA PRO A 40 -10.93 -0.80 5.24
C PRO A 40 -10.17 -2.14 5.14
N SER A 41 -10.12 -2.80 3.99
CA SER A 41 -9.27 -3.99 3.82
C SER A 41 -7.79 -3.65 3.63
N THR A 42 -7.43 -2.40 3.31
CA THR A 42 -6.03 -1.97 3.10
C THR A 42 -5.22 -2.07 4.40
N GLN A 43 -4.15 -2.87 4.42
CA GLN A 43 -3.29 -3.07 5.60
C GLN A 43 -1.82 -3.24 5.19
N LEU A 44 -0.91 -2.91 6.11
CA LEU A 44 0.53 -3.06 5.92
C LEU A 44 1.20 -3.63 7.18
N VAL A 45 1.94 -4.72 7.01
CA VAL A 45 2.77 -5.31 8.07
C VAL A 45 4.20 -5.44 7.56
N VAL A 46 5.16 -4.93 8.31
CA VAL A 46 6.59 -5.05 8.03
C VAL A 46 7.28 -5.69 9.22
N LYS A 47 8.02 -6.78 8.98
CA LYS A 47 8.82 -7.50 9.96
C LYS A 47 10.21 -7.76 9.38
N LEU A 48 11.08 -6.75 9.46
CA LEU A 48 12.47 -6.82 9.00
C LEU A 48 13.42 -6.46 10.15
N PRO A 49 14.68 -6.93 10.14
CA PRO A 49 15.66 -6.49 11.12
C PRO A 49 15.79 -4.96 11.12
N GLY A 50 15.47 -4.33 12.24
CA GLY A 50 15.51 -2.87 12.38
C GLY A 50 14.29 -2.11 11.86
N LEU A 51 13.24 -2.80 11.39
CA LEU A 51 11.96 -2.18 11.02
C LEU A 51 10.78 -3.09 11.36
N GLU A 52 9.99 -2.67 12.35
CA GLU A 52 8.71 -3.28 12.70
C GLU A 52 7.60 -2.24 12.55
N LEU A 53 6.61 -2.56 11.72
CA LEU A 53 5.45 -1.69 11.46
C LEU A 53 4.19 -2.55 11.33
N SER A 54 3.10 -2.09 11.94
CA SER A 54 1.78 -2.69 11.77
C SER A 54 0.74 -1.58 11.60
N LEU A 55 0.22 -1.43 10.38
CA LEU A 55 -0.89 -0.55 10.04
C LEU A 55 -2.12 -1.43 9.76
N PRO A 56 -3.03 -1.57 10.72
CA PRO A 56 -4.21 -2.42 10.55
C PRO A 56 -5.22 -1.78 9.61
N GLY A 57 -5.92 -2.61 8.85
CA GLY A 57 -7.18 -2.23 8.22
C GLY A 57 -8.35 -2.23 9.21
N GLY A 58 -9.53 -1.85 8.75
CA GLY A 58 -10.79 -2.04 9.48
C GLY A 58 -11.45 -3.40 9.25
N TRP A 59 -11.08 -4.15 8.21
CA TRP A 59 -11.62 -5.48 7.89
C TRP A 59 -10.53 -6.53 7.75
N ALA A 60 -10.85 -7.79 8.05
CA ALA A 60 -9.95 -8.93 7.80
C ALA A 60 -10.03 -9.36 6.33
N GLY A 61 -8.87 -9.46 5.66
CA GLY A 61 -8.78 -9.98 4.30
C GLY A 61 -8.63 -11.51 4.26
N PRO A 62 -9.15 -12.21 3.23
CA PRO A 62 -9.01 -13.66 3.11
C PRO A 62 -7.61 -14.10 2.62
N ASN A 63 -6.81 -13.18 2.09
CA ASN A 63 -5.47 -13.43 1.56
C ASN A 63 -4.57 -12.18 1.70
N ALA A 64 -3.29 -12.32 1.34
CA ALA A 64 -2.32 -11.23 1.36
C ALA A 64 -1.24 -11.43 0.27
N LEU A 65 -0.68 -10.33 -0.23
CA LEU A 65 0.57 -10.35 -0.98
C LEU A 65 1.75 -10.22 0.00
N VAL A 66 2.65 -11.20 0.01
CA VAL A 66 3.80 -11.23 0.92
C VAL A 66 5.10 -11.20 0.14
N VAL A 67 5.98 -10.26 0.49
CA VAL A 67 7.35 -10.22 -0.01
C VAL A 67 8.26 -10.84 1.04
N THR A 68 9.03 -11.85 0.65
CA THR A 68 10.03 -12.49 1.52
C THR A 68 11.42 -12.39 0.89
N PRO A 69 12.50 -12.37 1.69
CA PRO A 69 13.85 -12.45 1.15
C PRO A 69 14.00 -13.70 0.28
N GLY A 70 14.45 -13.53 -0.96
CA GLY A 70 14.79 -14.65 -1.83
C GLY A 70 15.91 -15.49 -1.20
N LYS A 71 15.89 -16.80 -1.45
CA LYS A 71 17.07 -17.64 -1.21
C LYS A 71 18.17 -17.17 -2.17
N ARG A 72 19.37 -16.92 -1.64
CA ARG A 72 20.57 -16.75 -2.46
C ARG A 72 20.94 -18.08 -3.11
#